data_AF-A0A960KV77-F1
#
_entry.id   AF-A0A960KV77-F1
#
_cell.length_a   1.000
_cell.length_b   1.000
_cell.length_c   1.000
_cell.angle_alpha   90.00
_cell.angle_beta   90.00
_cell.angle_gamma   90.00
#
_symmetry.space_group_name_H-M   'P 1'
#
loop_
_entity.id
_entity.type
_entity.pdbx_description
1 polymer ?
#
loop_
_entity_poly.entity_id
_entity_poly.type
_entity_poly.pdbx_seq_one_letter_code
_entity_poly.pdbx_strand_id
1 'polypeptide(L)'
;HFLTALAYAGHKPRPLRFVPEALRIGAMLLALLIIGHPRVYRALPEPISSVINQVKSPVMNQRDKNRRQRDYYEKLNDVGWDNPDLNQIFKQKPADWKSLKFSHLSLSQDDLPFLLLNPDTEERHKGVMVSVNHYGMRDRAVELAPAPGVQRVLMLGASHLYGSGVEQEQDFESLLE
;
A
#
# COMPACT_ATOMS: atom_id res chain seq x y z
N HIS A 1 -37.67 -41.33 -37.69
CA HIS A 1 -36.33 -41.85 -38.05
C HIS A 1 -35.33 -40.71 -38.00
N PHE A 2 -34.27 -40.88 -37.21
CA PHE A 2 -32.92 -40.29 -37.29
C PHE A 2 -32.36 -40.09 -35.87
N LEU A 3 -31.85 -41.19 -35.29
CA LEU A 3 -30.95 -41.18 -34.14
C LEU A 3 -29.54 -40.97 -34.67
N THR A 4 -28.95 -39.81 -34.38
CA THR A 4 -27.53 -39.53 -34.59
C THR A 4 -26.72 -40.17 -33.47
N ALA A 5 -26.09 -41.31 -33.76
CA ALA A 5 -25.08 -41.90 -32.88
C ALA A 5 -23.75 -41.16 -33.06
N LEU A 6 -23.31 -40.43 -32.03
CA LEU A 6 -22.00 -39.81 -31.95
C LEU A 6 -20.95 -40.90 -31.71
N ALA A 7 -20.15 -41.19 -32.73
CA ALA A 7 -19.01 -42.09 -32.64
C ALA A 7 -17.92 -41.48 -31.73
N TYR A 8 -17.74 -42.08 -30.55
CA TYR A 8 -16.65 -41.76 -29.63
C TYR A 8 -15.35 -42.35 -30.20
N ALA A 9 -14.56 -41.53 -30.88
CA ALA A 9 -13.25 -41.92 -31.40
C ALA A 9 -12.31 -42.21 -30.23
N GLY A 10 -11.94 -43.49 -30.05
CA GLY A 10 -11.06 -43.96 -28.97
C GLY A 10 -9.70 -43.24 -28.98
N HIS A 11 -9.48 -42.37 -28.01
CA HIS A 11 -8.13 -41.91 -27.66
C HIS A 11 -7.35 -43.10 -27.09
N LYS A 12 -6.32 -43.54 -27.83
CA LYS A 12 -5.31 -44.46 -27.28
C LYS A 12 -4.58 -43.73 -26.15
N PRO A 13 -4.60 -44.22 -24.90
CA PRO A 13 -3.89 -43.57 -23.81
C PRO A 13 -2.38 -43.60 -24.12
N ARG A 14 -1.75 -42.42 -24.14
CA ARG A 14 -0.27 -42.35 -24.16
C ARG A 14 0.24 -43.00 -22.87
N PRO A 15 1.25 -43.90 -22.93
CA PRO A 15 1.81 -44.46 -21.72
C PRO A 15 2.36 -43.33 -20.85
N LEU A 16 1.86 -43.23 -19.62
CA LEU A 16 2.35 -42.28 -18.63
C LEU A 16 3.84 -42.56 -18.42
N ARG A 17 4.70 -41.66 -18.93
CA ARG A 17 6.11 -41.60 -18.56
C ARG A 17 6.17 -41.08 -17.13
N PHE A 18 5.93 -41.95 -16.16
CA PHE A 18 5.92 -41.57 -14.74
C PHE A 18 7.33 -41.59 -14.15
N VAL A 19 8.12 -42.58 -14.55
CA VAL A 19 9.47 -42.81 -14.01
C VAL A 19 10.48 -41.70 -14.40
N PRO A 20 10.56 -41.25 -15.68
CA PRO A 20 11.52 -40.20 -16.03
C PRO A 20 11.16 -38.85 -15.39
N GLU A 21 9.87 -38.58 -15.22
CA GLU A 21 9.32 -37.34 -14.69
C GLU A 21 9.48 -37.30 -13.16
N ALA A 22 9.24 -38.42 -12.47
CA ALA A 22 9.53 -38.56 -11.05
C ALA A 22 11.05 -38.42 -10.76
N LEU A 23 11.92 -38.98 -11.62
CA LEU A 23 13.37 -38.81 -11.50
C LEU A 23 13.80 -37.36 -11.70
N ARG A 24 13.21 -36.65 -12.66
CA ARG A 24 13.49 -35.22 -12.89
C ARG A 24 13.10 -34.36 -11.69
N ILE A 25 11.91 -34.58 -11.14
CA ILE A 25 11.43 -33.86 -9.95
C ILE A 25 12.33 -34.17 -8.74
N GLY A 26 12.65 -35.45 -8.53
CA GLY A 26 13.54 -35.89 -7.46
C GLY A 26 14.94 -35.26 -7.57
N ALA A 27 15.50 -35.22 -8.78
CA ALA A 27 16.79 -34.57 -9.03
C ALA A 27 16.75 -33.06 -8.79
N MET A 28 15.69 -32.37 -9.18
CA MET A 28 15.51 -30.93 -8.90
C MET A 28 15.40 -30.64 -7.40
N LEU A 29 14.63 -31.45 -6.67
CA LEU A 29 14.51 -31.30 -5.22
C LEU A 29 15.84 -31.56 -4.51
N LEU A 30 16.59 -32.58 -4.94
CA LEU A 30 17.91 -32.87 -4.40
C LEU A 30 18.90 -31.74 -4.68
N ALA A 31 18.89 -31.17 -5.90
CA ALA A 31 19.72 -30.03 -6.25
C ALA A 31 19.41 -28.81 -5.38
N LEU A 32 18.13 -28.49 -5.17
CA LEU A 32 17.70 -27.41 -4.27
C LEU A 32 18.17 -27.64 -2.82
N LEU A 33 18.09 -28.88 -2.35
CA LEU A 33 18.50 -29.25 -0.98
C LEU A 33 20.02 -29.14 -0.78
N ILE A 34 20.81 -29.52 -1.79
CA ILE A 34 22.26 -29.36 -1.80
C ILE A 34 22.65 -27.87 -1.81
N ILE A 35 22.02 -27.06 -2.67
CA ILE A 35 22.27 -25.61 -2.75
C ILE A 35 21.88 -24.91 -1.44
N GLY A 36 20.82 -25.37 -0.78
CA GLY A 36 20.36 -24.85 0.50
C GLY A 36 21.29 -25.13 1.69
N HIS A 37 22.20 -26.11 1.56
CA HIS A 37 23.04 -26.59 2.66
C HIS A 37 24.13 -25.57 3.07
N PRO A 38 24.34 -25.31 4.38
CA PRO A 38 25.29 -24.32 4.90
C PRO A 38 26.72 -24.39 4.37
N ARG A 39 27.19 -25.58 4.06
CA ARG A 39 28.55 -25.80 3.54
C ARG A 39 28.72 -25.39 2.08
N VAL A 40 27.64 -25.40 1.29
CA VAL A 40 27.70 -25.15 -0.16
C VAL A 40 27.65 -23.66 -0.44
N TYR A 41 26.69 -22.92 0.13
CA TYR A 41 26.60 -21.48 -0.15
C TYR A 41 27.71 -20.64 0.50
N ARG A 42 28.35 -21.12 1.58
CA ARG A 42 29.52 -20.46 2.19
C ARG A 42 30.78 -20.55 1.33
N ALA A 43 30.81 -21.45 0.34
CA ALA A 43 31.89 -21.58 -0.62
C ALA A 43 31.63 -20.79 -1.92
N LEU A 44 30.47 -20.13 -2.04
CA LEU A 44 30.10 -19.35 -3.22
C LEU A 44 30.64 -17.91 -3.13
N PRO A 45 31.01 -17.29 -4.26
CA PRO A 45 31.42 -15.90 -4.31
C PRO A 45 30.35 -14.93 -3.80
N GLU A 46 30.79 -13.83 -3.18
CA GLU A 46 30.00 -12.72 -2.58
C GLU A 46 28.71 -12.31 -3.33
N PRO A 47 28.70 -12.18 -4.68
CA PRO A 47 27.50 -11.77 -5.41
C PRO A 47 26.33 -12.76 -5.29
N ILE A 48 26.61 -14.04 -5.09
CA ILE A 48 25.58 -15.10 -5.05
C ILE A 48 25.10 -15.31 -3.60
N SER A 49 26.01 -15.23 -2.63
CA SER A 49 25.66 -15.32 -1.21
C SER A 49 24.77 -14.17 -0.74
N SER A 50 24.98 -12.95 -1.25
CA SER A 50 24.16 -11.78 -0.93
C SER A 50 22.72 -11.91 -1.45
N VAL A 51 22.53 -12.43 -2.66
CA VAL A 51 21.18 -12.69 -3.23
C VAL A 51 20.46 -13.80 -2.45
N ILE A 52 21.15 -14.89 -2.12
CA ILE A 52 20.58 -15.99 -1.31
C ILE A 52 20.21 -15.49 0.10
N ASN A 53 21.04 -14.63 0.70
CA ASN A 53 20.74 -14.01 1.99
C ASN A 53 19.53 -13.06 1.89
N GLN A 54 19.37 -12.28 0.82
CA GLN A 54 18.16 -11.47 0.60
C GLN A 54 16.90 -12.32 0.45
N VAL A 55 16.99 -13.49 -0.19
CA VAL A 55 15.85 -14.43 -0.32
C VAL A 55 15.53 -15.12 1.01
N LYS A 56 16.54 -15.39 1.85
CA LYS A 56 16.36 -16.02 3.17
C LYS A 56 16.01 -15.04 4.28
N SER A 57 16.31 -13.75 4.13
CA SER A 57 15.98 -12.74 5.12
C SER A 57 14.49 -12.39 5.08
N PRO A 58 13.78 -12.40 6.23
CA PRO A 58 12.37 -12.01 6.31
C PRO A 58 12.14 -10.49 6.14
N VAL A 59 13.16 -9.75 5.74
CA VAL A 59 13.09 -8.31 5.54
C VAL A 59 12.57 -8.06 4.13
N MET A 60 11.35 -7.54 4.06
CA MET A 60 10.69 -7.24 2.79
C MET A 60 11.51 -6.26 1.98
N ASN A 61 11.68 -6.55 0.69
CA ASN A 61 12.24 -5.58 -0.24
C ASN A 61 11.30 -4.34 -0.30
N GLN A 62 11.84 -3.19 -0.71
CA GLN A 62 11.09 -1.93 -0.70
C GLN A 62 9.84 -1.94 -1.61
N ARG A 63 9.88 -2.69 -2.71
CA ARG A 63 8.73 -2.89 -3.62
C ARG A 63 7.61 -3.68 -2.94
N ASP A 64 7.94 -4.65 -2.11
CA ASP A 64 6.95 -5.43 -1.35
C ASP A 64 6.33 -4.61 -0.20
N LYS A 65 7.09 -3.69 0.42
CA LYS A 65 6.56 -2.73 1.39
C LYS A 65 5.54 -1.79 0.75
N ASN A 66 5.87 -1.23 -0.41
CA ASN A 66 4.98 -0.34 -1.16
C ASN A 66 3.72 -1.08 -1.65
N ARG A 67 3.90 -2.33 -2.11
CA ARG A 67 2.77 -3.20 -2.48
C ARG A 67 1.88 -3.48 -1.28
N ARG A 68 2.43 -3.79 -0.10
CA ARG A 68 1.63 -3.99 1.10
C ARG A 68 0.88 -2.74 1.54
N GLN A 69 1.48 -1.56 1.47
CA GLN A 69 0.76 -0.33 1.83
C GLN A 69 -0.44 -0.12 0.90
N ARG A 70 -0.25 -0.34 -0.40
CA ARG A 70 -1.34 -0.34 -1.38
C ARG A 70 -2.38 -1.41 -1.05
N ASP A 71 -1.97 -2.67 -0.88
CA ASP A 71 -2.85 -3.80 -0.52
C ASP A 71 -3.58 -3.56 0.82
N TYR A 72 -2.98 -2.85 1.77
CA TYR A 72 -3.57 -2.49 3.06
C TYR A 72 -4.72 -1.49 2.88
N TYR A 73 -4.53 -0.46 2.05
CA TYR A 73 -5.60 0.47 1.67
C TYR A 73 -6.64 -0.16 0.76
N GLU A 74 -6.24 -1.07 -0.13
CA GLU A 74 -7.16 -1.84 -0.96
C GLU A 74 -8.04 -2.72 -0.07
N LYS A 75 -7.48 -3.42 0.92
CA LYS A 75 -8.28 -4.20 1.89
C LYS A 75 -9.23 -3.37 2.72
N LEU A 76 -8.90 -2.12 3.05
CA LEU A 76 -9.84 -1.21 3.72
C LEU A 76 -11.01 -0.80 2.82
N ASN A 77 -10.83 -0.80 1.49
CA ASN A 77 -11.90 -0.62 0.52
C ASN A 77 -12.62 -1.94 0.17
N ASP A 78 -11.94 -3.09 0.33
CA ASP A 78 -12.42 -4.44 0.00
C ASP A 78 -13.24 -5.07 1.15
N VAL A 79 -13.16 -4.51 2.37
CA VAL A 79 -14.29 -4.55 3.31
C VAL A 79 -15.36 -3.61 2.77
N GLY A 80 -16.06 -4.09 1.76
CA GLY A 80 -17.08 -3.32 1.07
C GLY A 80 -18.18 -2.86 2.01
N TRP A 81 -18.97 -1.93 1.48
CA TRP A 81 -20.33 -1.58 1.90
C TRP A 81 -21.29 -2.79 2.02
N ASP A 82 -20.84 -4.01 1.80
CA ASP A 82 -21.56 -5.26 1.95
C ASP A 82 -21.34 -5.93 3.31
N ASN A 83 -20.35 -5.49 4.11
CA ASN A 83 -20.19 -5.93 5.49
C ASN A 83 -21.27 -5.26 6.39
N PRO A 84 -22.23 -6.03 6.94
CA PRO A 84 -23.36 -5.47 7.69
C PRO A 84 -22.93 -4.76 8.98
N ASP A 85 -21.87 -5.23 9.65
CA ASP A 85 -21.37 -4.66 10.90
C ASP A 85 -20.66 -3.31 10.64
N LEU A 86 -19.82 -3.25 9.59
CA LEU A 86 -19.20 -2.00 9.18
C LEU A 86 -20.23 -1.00 8.65
N ASN A 87 -21.24 -1.45 7.93
CA ASN A 87 -22.34 -0.59 7.50
C ASN A 87 -23.07 0.06 8.67
N GLN A 88 -23.28 -0.67 9.77
CA GLN A 88 -23.90 -0.10 10.96
C GLN A 88 -23.03 1.00 11.56
N ILE A 89 -21.71 0.80 11.60
CA ILE A 89 -20.74 1.82 12.05
C ILE A 89 -20.73 3.02 11.08
N PHE A 90 -20.70 2.79 9.77
CA PHE A 90 -20.71 3.86 8.77
C PHE A 90 -22.01 4.67 8.76
N LYS A 91 -23.14 4.09 9.15
CA LYS A 91 -24.42 4.81 9.34
C LYS A 91 -24.39 5.76 10.54
N GLN A 92 -23.54 5.48 11.54
CA GLN A 92 -23.40 6.28 12.75
C GLN A 92 -22.25 7.30 12.65
N LYS A 93 -21.58 7.39 11.49
CA LYS A 93 -20.44 8.30 11.35
C LYS A 93 -20.87 9.76 11.52
N PRO A 94 -20.10 10.58 12.24
CA PRO A 94 -20.32 12.02 12.30
C PRO A 94 -20.28 12.68 10.92
N ALA A 95 -21.00 13.79 10.75
CA ALA A 95 -21.12 14.48 9.46
C ALA A 95 -19.77 14.99 8.91
N ASP A 96 -18.83 15.30 9.79
CA ASP A 96 -17.47 15.76 9.49
C ASP A 96 -16.50 14.63 9.10
N TRP A 97 -16.94 13.37 9.10
CA TRP A 97 -16.20 12.20 8.59
C TRP A 97 -16.41 11.99 7.07
N LYS A 98 -16.64 13.10 6.35
CA LYS A 98 -16.65 13.13 4.88
C LYS A 98 -15.23 13.09 4.33
N SER A 99 -15.07 12.66 3.08
CA SER A 99 -13.77 12.76 2.40
C SER A 99 -13.38 14.23 2.28
N LEU A 100 -12.06 14.51 2.34
CA LEU A 100 -11.53 15.86 2.20
C LEU A 100 -12.04 16.54 0.92
N LYS A 101 -12.16 15.79 -0.18
CA LYS A 101 -12.74 16.24 -1.46
C LYS A 101 -14.14 16.87 -1.36
N PHE A 102 -14.91 16.52 -0.33
CA PHE A 102 -16.27 17.02 -0.11
C PHE A 102 -16.35 18.02 1.05
N SER A 103 -15.20 18.45 1.58
CA SER A 103 -15.11 19.50 2.60
C SER A 103 -14.76 20.86 1.98
N HIS A 104 -15.06 21.94 2.70
CA HIS A 104 -14.68 23.30 2.32
C HIS A 104 -13.17 23.52 2.44
N LEU A 105 -12.47 22.62 3.15
CA LEU A 105 -11.00 22.57 3.23
C LEU A 105 -10.33 22.26 1.89
N SER A 106 -11.06 21.91 0.83
CA SER A 106 -10.48 21.53 -0.44
C SER A 106 -11.07 22.27 -1.64
N LEU A 107 -10.20 22.54 -2.61
CA LEU A 107 -10.56 23.04 -3.93
C LEU A 107 -10.27 21.93 -4.96
N SER A 108 -11.25 21.63 -5.79
CA SER A 108 -11.05 20.78 -6.97
C SER A 108 -10.61 21.66 -8.14
N GLN A 109 -9.65 21.18 -8.93
CA GLN A 109 -9.22 21.82 -10.16
C GLN A 109 -9.05 20.78 -11.28
N ASP A 110 -9.07 21.25 -12.52
CA ASP A 110 -9.02 20.37 -13.70
C ASP A 110 -7.60 19.83 -13.97
N ASP A 111 -6.57 20.52 -13.47
CA ASP A 111 -5.17 20.16 -13.65
C ASP A 111 -4.57 19.42 -12.44
N LEU A 112 -3.45 18.73 -12.66
CA LEU A 112 -2.70 18.11 -11.58
C LEU A 112 -2.00 19.17 -10.69
N PRO A 113 -2.09 19.08 -9.35
CA PRO A 113 -2.87 18.10 -8.58
C PRO A 113 -4.37 18.43 -8.59
N PHE A 114 -5.22 17.42 -8.81
CA PHE A 114 -6.68 17.62 -8.94
C PHE A 114 -7.39 18.12 -7.67
N LEU A 115 -6.68 18.10 -6.53
CA LEU A 115 -7.20 18.53 -5.24
C LEU A 115 -6.14 19.38 -4.54
N LEU A 116 -6.49 20.62 -4.22
CA LEU A 116 -5.71 21.54 -3.41
C LEU A 116 -6.41 21.75 -2.06
N LEU A 117 -5.67 22.17 -1.04
CA LEU A 117 -6.30 22.73 0.17
C LEU A 117 -6.78 24.14 -0.13
N ASN A 118 -7.94 24.49 0.41
CA ASN A 118 -8.54 25.80 0.23
C ASN A 118 -7.88 26.81 1.20
N PRO A 119 -7.14 27.82 0.74
CA PRO A 119 -6.46 28.76 1.63
C PRO A 119 -7.42 29.51 2.54
N ASP A 120 -6.93 29.93 3.70
CA ASP A 120 -7.67 30.73 4.69
C ASP A 120 -9.01 30.08 5.10
N THR A 121 -9.02 28.75 5.19
CA THR A 121 -10.19 27.99 5.63
C THR A 121 -9.96 27.31 6.97
N GLU A 122 -11.05 27.19 7.72
CA GLU A 122 -11.11 26.44 8.95
C GLU A 122 -12.40 25.63 8.98
N GLU A 123 -12.31 24.32 9.20
CA GLU A 123 -13.47 23.43 9.27
C GLU A 123 -13.16 22.27 10.22
N ARG A 124 -14.19 21.79 10.92
CA ARG A 124 -14.09 20.52 11.64
C ARG A 124 -14.02 19.37 10.64
N HIS A 125 -13.00 18.55 10.74
CA HIS A 125 -12.81 17.36 9.91
C HIS A 125 -12.33 16.19 10.76
N LYS A 126 -13.08 15.09 10.75
CA LYS A 126 -12.77 13.88 11.53
C LYS A 126 -12.50 14.13 13.02
N GLY A 127 -13.35 14.93 13.65
CA GLY A 127 -13.36 15.18 15.09
C GLY A 127 -12.49 16.37 15.53
N VAL A 128 -11.58 16.86 14.68
CA VAL A 128 -10.64 17.94 15.03
C VAL A 128 -10.91 19.19 14.20
N MET A 129 -10.55 20.35 14.73
CA MET A 129 -10.53 21.57 13.93
C MET A 129 -9.29 21.56 13.05
N VAL A 130 -9.47 21.80 11.75
CA VAL A 130 -8.36 21.88 10.79
C VAL A 130 -8.34 23.30 10.22
N SER A 131 -7.18 23.96 10.34
CA SER A 131 -6.92 25.24 9.68
C SER A 131 -6.01 25.04 8.46
N VAL A 132 -6.29 25.78 7.40
CA VAL A 132 -5.46 25.90 6.21
C VAL A 132 -5.02 27.35 6.10
N ASN A 133 -3.70 27.57 6.11
CA ASN A 133 -3.15 28.92 6.03
C ASN A 133 -3.27 29.51 4.62
N HIS A 134 -2.86 30.78 4.49
CA HIS A 134 -2.92 31.54 3.23
C HIS A 134 -2.17 30.88 2.06
N TYR A 135 -1.20 29.99 2.34
CA TYR A 135 -0.44 29.28 1.31
C TYR A 135 -1.03 27.92 0.93
N GLY A 136 -2.23 27.57 1.44
CA GLY A 136 -2.84 26.27 1.17
C GLY A 136 -2.13 25.13 1.90
N MET A 137 -1.55 25.40 3.07
CA MET A 137 -0.92 24.40 3.93
C MET A 137 -1.78 24.17 5.16
N ARG A 138 -1.89 22.91 5.60
CA ARG A 138 -2.46 22.62 6.92
C ARG A 138 -1.41 22.95 7.98
N ASP A 139 -1.49 24.17 8.48
CA ASP A 139 -0.57 24.73 9.47
C ASP A 139 -1.18 26.04 10.01
N ARG A 140 -0.50 26.65 10.97
CA ARG A 140 -0.71 28.00 11.46
C ARG A 140 -0.35 29.03 10.38
N ALA A 141 -0.79 30.27 10.62
CA ALA A 141 -0.36 31.39 9.81
C ALA A 141 1.14 31.64 10.02
N VAL A 142 1.91 31.69 8.93
CA VAL A 142 3.35 31.91 8.93
C VAL A 142 3.73 33.00 7.94
N GLU A 143 4.81 33.73 8.21
CA GLU A 143 5.41 34.60 7.20
C GLU A 143 6.24 33.78 6.21
N LEU A 144 6.15 34.13 4.92
CA LEU A 144 6.90 33.45 3.86
C LEU A 144 8.41 33.58 4.07
N ALA A 145 8.86 34.74 4.54
CA ALA A 145 10.27 34.96 4.89
C ALA A 145 10.56 34.37 6.27
N PRO A 146 11.55 33.46 6.41
CA PRO A 146 12.00 33.03 7.74
C PRO A 146 12.66 34.18 8.49
N ALA A 147 12.48 34.19 9.82
CA ALA A 147 13.25 35.04 10.71
C ALA A 147 14.75 34.66 10.71
N PRO A 148 15.67 35.57 11.09
CA PRO A 148 17.08 35.26 11.18
C PRO A 148 17.36 34.04 12.08
N GLY A 149 18.09 33.05 11.55
CA GLY A 149 18.41 31.81 12.27
C GLY A 149 17.33 30.73 12.20
N VAL A 150 16.17 30.98 11.56
CA VAL A 150 15.09 30.01 11.37
C VAL A 150 15.20 29.36 9.98
N GLN A 151 14.97 28.05 9.91
CA GLN A 151 14.82 27.32 8.66
C GLN A 151 13.34 26.98 8.41
N ARG A 152 12.89 27.06 7.17
CA ARG A 152 11.55 26.59 6.77
C ARG A 152 11.66 25.21 6.16
N VAL A 153 10.83 24.29 6.63
CA VAL A 153 10.76 22.92 6.13
C VAL A 153 9.35 22.68 5.59
N LEU A 154 9.27 22.22 4.35
CA LEU A 154 8.02 21.76 3.75
C LEU A 154 7.93 20.24 3.91
N MET A 155 6.87 19.77 4.55
CA MET A 155 6.59 18.35 4.73
C MET A 155 5.52 17.88 3.73
N LEU A 156 5.88 16.92 2.86
CA LEU A 156 4.97 16.35 1.85
C LEU A 156 4.81 14.85 2.08
N GLY A 157 3.57 14.37 2.10
CA GLY A 157 3.29 12.97 2.39
C GLY A 157 1.81 12.59 2.30
N ALA A 158 1.53 11.35 2.69
CA ALA A 158 0.19 10.81 2.70
C ALA A 158 -0.65 11.36 3.88
N SER A 159 -1.88 10.85 4.03
CA SER A 159 -2.84 11.29 5.05
C SER A 159 -2.34 11.26 6.50
N HIS A 160 -1.34 10.43 6.80
CA HIS A 160 -0.70 10.38 8.12
C HIS A 160 0.16 11.61 8.40
N LEU A 161 0.90 12.08 7.39
CA LEU A 161 1.70 13.30 7.53
C LEU A 161 0.82 14.54 7.54
N TYR A 162 -0.31 14.51 6.82
CA TYR A 162 -1.36 15.51 6.91
C TYR A 162 -2.05 15.57 8.30
N GLY A 163 -1.82 14.61 9.21
CA GLY A 163 -2.43 14.62 10.54
C GLY A 163 -3.97 14.46 10.52
N SER A 164 -4.52 13.68 9.58
CA SER A 164 -5.98 13.49 9.47
C SER A 164 -6.60 12.96 10.77
N GLY A 165 -7.42 13.77 11.45
CA GLY A 165 -8.05 13.40 12.73
C GLY A 165 -7.16 13.61 13.96
N VAL A 166 -6.02 14.30 13.80
CA VAL A 166 -5.08 14.67 14.86
C VAL A 166 -5.16 16.18 15.07
N GLU A 167 -5.11 16.66 16.32
CA GLU A 167 -5.08 18.10 16.63
C GLU A 167 -3.80 18.75 16.10
N GLN A 168 -3.85 20.05 15.78
CA GLN A 168 -2.72 20.78 15.20
C GLN A 168 -1.48 20.67 16.10
N GLU A 169 -1.64 20.89 17.40
CA GLU A 169 -0.56 20.84 18.41
C GLU A 169 0.02 19.44 18.65
N GLN A 170 -0.56 18.40 18.04
CA GLN A 170 -0.19 17.00 18.24
C GLN A 170 0.27 16.34 16.94
N ASP A 171 0.33 17.08 15.83
CA ASP A 171 0.80 16.54 14.57
C ASP A 171 2.34 16.45 14.52
N PHE A 172 2.86 15.77 13.50
CA PHE A 172 4.30 15.51 13.39
C PHE A 172 5.13 16.77 13.24
N GLU A 173 4.58 17.81 12.62
CA GLU A 173 5.27 19.08 12.37
C GLU A 173 5.37 19.84 13.69
N SER A 174 4.26 19.97 14.41
CA SER A 174 4.21 20.69 15.67
C SER A 174 4.97 20.02 16.82
N LEU A 175 5.31 18.73 16.70
CA LEU A 175 6.21 18.02 17.62
C LEU A 175 7.71 18.19 17.28
N LEU A 176 8.03 18.67 16.08
CA LEU A 176 9.40 18.91 15.63
C LEU A 176 9.88 20.32 15.97
N GLU A 177 8.97 21.29 15.99
CA GLU A 177 9.20 22.67 16.43
C GLU A 177 9.37 22.79 17.95
#